data_AF-A0A9D7GEA3-F1
#
_entry.id   AF-A0A9D7GEA3-F1
#
_cell.length_a   1.000
_cell.length_b   1.000
_cell.length_c   1.000
_cell.angle_alpha   90.00
_cell.angle_beta   90.00
_cell.angle_gamma   90.00
#
_symmetry.space_group_name_H-M   'P 1'
#
loop_
_entity.id
_entity.type
_entity.pdbx_description
1 polymer ?
#
loop_
_entity_poly.entity_id
_entity_poly.type
_entity_poly.pdbx_seq_one_letter_code
_entity_poly.pdbx_strand_id
1 'polypeptide(L)'
;MDCRITKNPEQFLQITKVIEKECGRVPTKKWSPREMDIDILYIDNQIIQSENFTVPHPGIYHRNFVLIPMIEIAGEFIDPVKNITMDEIYDECTDTKEVFLYDEE
;
A
#
# COMPACT_ATOMS: atom_id res chain seq x y z
N MET A 1 8.98 2.61 -9.90
CA MET A 1 9.28 3.80 -9.07
C MET A 1 9.67 3.28 -7.69
N ASP A 2 10.94 3.32 -7.31
CA ASP A 2 11.44 2.89 -6.01
C ASP A 2 11.58 4.09 -5.06
N CYS A 3 10.94 4.05 -3.88
CA CYS A 3 11.11 5.07 -2.85
C CYS A 3 12.22 4.64 -1.90
N ARG A 4 13.34 5.37 -1.87
CA ARG A 4 14.45 5.11 -0.96
C ARG A 4 14.37 6.01 0.26
N ILE A 5 14.41 5.41 1.44
CA ILE A 5 14.39 6.11 2.71
C ILE A 5 15.61 5.74 3.55
N THR A 6 16.16 6.72 4.28
CA THR A 6 17.22 6.50 5.27
C THR A 6 16.71 6.51 6.71
N LYS A 7 15.40 6.73 6.88
CA LYS A 7 14.74 6.79 8.18
C LYS A 7 14.21 5.41 8.58
N ASN A 8 13.99 5.21 9.88
CA ASN A 8 13.37 3.99 10.37
C ASN A 8 11.87 3.93 10.00
N PRO A 9 11.23 2.76 10.07
CA PRO A 9 9.85 2.57 9.61
C PRO A 9 8.83 3.48 10.32
N GLU A 10 8.98 3.71 11.62
CA GLU A 10 8.09 4.58 12.38
C GLU A 10 8.20 6.04 11.96
N GLN A 11 9.41 6.53 11.72
CA GLN A 11 9.65 7.88 11.20
C GLN A 11 9.08 8.03 9.79
N PHE A 12 9.18 6.99 8.96
CA PHE A 12 8.59 7.01 7.63
C PHE A 12 7.06 7.10 7.69
N LEU A 13 6.42 6.33 8.58
CA LEU A 13 4.97 6.45 8.85
C LEU A 13 4.57 7.85 9.33
N GLN A 14 5.42 8.55 10.10
CA GLN A 14 5.13 9.94 10.47
C GLN A 14 5.21 10.88 9.27
N ILE A 15 6.16 10.66 8.36
CA ILE A 15 6.29 11.45 7.14
C ILE A 15 5.03 11.30 6.27
N THR A 16 4.54 10.08 6.06
CA THR A 16 3.32 9.88 5.26
C THR A 16 2.13 10.64 5.85
N LYS A 17 1.94 10.59 7.17
CA LYS A 17 0.89 11.36 7.86
C LYS A 17 1.04 12.88 7.74
N VAL A 18 2.27 13.38 7.71
CA VAL A 18 2.54 14.81 7.49
C VAL A 18 2.13 15.20 6.06
N ILE A 19 2.52 14.41 5.07
CA ILE A 19 2.15 14.65 3.66
C ILE A 19 0.64 14.63 3.49
N GLU A 20 -0.06 13.64 4.04
CA GLU A 20 -1.53 13.59 3.99
C GLU A 20 -2.17 14.88 4.55
N LYS A 21 -1.64 15.40 5.66
CA LYS A 21 -2.11 16.64 6.28
C LYS A 21 -1.85 17.85 5.38
N GLU A 22 -0.68 17.91 4.74
CA GLU A 22 -0.34 18.98 3.79
C GLU A 22 -1.22 18.93 2.53
N CYS A 23 -1.65 17.75 2.10
CA CYS A 23 -2.61 17.54 1.02
C CYS A 23 -4.08 17.79 1.43
N GLY A 24 -4.34 18.28 2.65
CA GLY A 24 -5.68 18.70 3.08
C GLY A 24 -6.44 17.68 3.94
N ARG A 25 -5.80 16.58 4.37
CA ARG A 25 -6.45 15.65 5.31
C ARG A 25 -6.76 16.33 6.64
N VAL A 26 -8.05 16.39 6.95
CA VAL A 26 -8.58 16.90 8.22
C VAL A 26 -9.07 15.75 9.12
N PRO A 27 -9.04 15.90 10.46
CA PRO A 27 -9.64 14.90 11.35
C PRO A 27 -11.15 14.76 11.12
N THR A 28 -11.59 13.55 10.80
CA THR A 28 -12.99 13.24 10.49
C THR A 28 -13.45 11.95 11.17
N LYS A 29 -14.73 11.61 11.04
CA LYS A 29 -15.26 10.33 11.54
C LYS A 29 -14.58 9.15 10.85
N LYS A 30 -14.49 8.04 11.57
CA LYS A 30 -13.99 6.76 11.02
C LYS A 30 -14.75 6.42 9.73
N TRP A 31 -14.01 6.11 8.66
CA TRP A 31 -14.52 5.73 7.33
C TRP A 31 -15.25 6.83 6.55
N SER A 32 -15.01 8.09 6.88
CA SER A 32 -15.41 9.20 6.01
C SER A 32 -14.43 9.37 4.85
N PRO A 33 -14.87 10.01 3.75
CA PRO A 33 -13.99 10.38 2.63
C PRO A 33 -12.77 11.18 3.11
N ARG A 34 -11.64 10.98 2.42
CA ARG A 34 -10.37 11.64 2.69
C ARG A 34 -9.84 12.20 1.38
N GLU A 35 -9.23 13.38 1.43
CA GLU A 35 -8.52 13.96 0.29
C GLU A 35 -7.37 13.08 -0.17
N MET A 36 -6.62 12.51 0.78
CA MET A 36 -5.51 11.61 0.50
C MET A 36 -5.31 10.60 1.64
N ASP A 37 -4.91 9.39 1.26
CA ASP A 37 -4.51 8.30 2.14
C ASP A 37 -3.24 7.67 1.56
N ILE A 38 -2.18 7.56 2.36
CA ILE A 38 -0.89 6.98 1.96
C ILE A 38 -0.65 5.73 2.79
N ASP A 39 -0.80 4.57 2.15
CA ASP A 39 -0.52 3.27 2.76
C ASP A 39 0.90 2.77 2.41
N ILE A 40 1.63 2.30 3.42
CA ILE A 40 2.93 1.65 3.23
C ILE A 40 2.67 0.16 3.00
N LEU A 41 2.85 -0.30 1.76
CA LEU A 41 2.60 -1.69 1.39
C LEU A 41 3.75 -2.62 1.79
N TYR A 42 4.97 -2.26 1.40
CA TYR A 42 6.20 -3.02 1.63
C TYR A 42 7.33 -2.10 2.11
N ILE A 43 8.26 -2.67 2.88
CA ILE A 43 9.56 -2.06 3.19
C ILE A 43 10.60 -3.16 2.97
N ASP A 44 11.19 -3.17 1.78
CA ASP A 44 12.08 -4.24 1.33
C ASP A 44 11.48 -5.64 1.66
N ASN A 45 12.25 -6.50 2.32
CA ASN A 45 11.83 -7.82 2.77
C ASN A 45 11.48 -7.85 4.27
N GLN A 46 11.18 -6.70 4.88
CA GLN A 46 10.89 -6.61 6.31
C GLN A 46 9.48 -7.11 6.62
N ILE A 47 9.37 -7.84 7.74
CA ILE A 47 8.10 -8.20 8.35
C ILE A 47 8.04 -7.50 9.71
N ILE A 48 7.16 -6.51 9.81
CA ILE A 48 6.94 -5.69 11.00
C ILE A 48 5.51 -5.92 11.45
N GLN A 49 5.34 -6.31 12.72
CA GLN A 49 4.04 -6.46 13.35
C GLN A 49 4.05 -5.72 14.69
N SER A 50 3.34 -4.60 14.74
CA SER A 50 3.16 -3.81 15.95
C SER A 50 1.70 -3.38 16.08
N GLU A 51 1.31 -2.84 17.23
CA GLU A 51 -0.06 -2.39 17.47
C GLU A 51 -0.52 -1.30 16.48
N ASN A 52 0.42 -0.48 15.98
CA ASN A 52 0.12 0.73 15.20
C ASN A 52 0.67 0.70 13.78
N PHE A 53 1.44 -0.33 13.42
CA PHE A 53 2.13 -0.41 12.14
C PHE A 53 2.43 -1.87 11.76
N THR A 54 1.95 -2.29 10.60
CA THR A 54 2.14 -3.64 10.07
C THR A 54 2.60 -3.56 8.63
N VAL A 55 3.70 -4.26 8.33
CA VAL A 55 4.28 -4.41 6.99
C VAL A 55 4.69 -5.87 6.80
N PRO A 56 4.39 -6.53 5.68
CA PRO A 56 3.55 -6.08 4.57
C PRO A 56 2.14 -5.66 4.99
N HIS A 57 1.54 -4.71 4.27
CA HIS A 57 0.19 -4.26 4.60
C HIS A 57 -0.83 -5.38 4.38
N PRO A 58 -1.66 -5.74 5.39
CA PRO A 58 -2.54 -6.90 5.31
C PRO A 58 -3.64 -6.78 4.24
N GLY A 59 -3.93 -5.56 3.78
CA GLY A 59 -4.92 -5.31 2.74
C GLY A 59 -4.46 -5.64 1.32
N ILE A 60 -3.17 -5.95 1.10
CA ILE A 60 -2.61 -6.23 -0.24
C ILE A 60 -3.32 -7.42 -0.88
N TYR A 61 -3.45 -8.53 -0.14
CA TYR A 61 -3.98 -9.80 -0.66
C TYR A 61 -5.47 -9.81 -1.00
N HIS A 62 -6.16 -8.68 -0.85
CA HIS A 62 -7.62 -8.61 -0.88
C HIS A 62 -8.16 -7.45 -1.73
N ARG A 63 -7.30 -6.72 -2.44
CA ARG A 63 -7.68 -5.46 -3.08
C ARG A 63 -7.02 -5.32 -4.45
N ASN A 64 -7.84 -5.39 -5.50
CA ASN A 64 -7.35 -5.24 -6.87
C ASN A 64 -6.74 -3.86 -7.12
N PHE A 65 -7.28 -2.81 -6.49
CA PHE A 65 -6.73 -1.45 -6.62
C PHE A 65 -5.34 -1.28 -6.00
N VAL A 66 -4.86 -2.27 -5.24
CA VAL A 66 -3.48 -2.36 -4.75
C VAL A 66 -2.66 -3.28 -5.64
N LEU A 67 -3.18 -4.48 -5.93
CA LEU A 67 -2.46 -5.51 -6.68
C LEU A 67 -2.20 -5.14 -8.13
N ILE A 68 -3.20 -4.59 -8.84
CA ILE A 68 -3.06 -4.26 -10.27
C ILE A 68 -1.96 -3.21 -10.49
N PRO A 69 -1.96 -2.06 -9.78
CA PRO A 69 -0.83 -1.13 -9.87
C PRO A 69 0.50 -1.72 -9.41
N MET A 70 0.49 -2.61 -8.41
CA MET A 70 1.70 -3.27 -7.92
C MET A 70 2.32 -4.20 -8.97
N ILE A 71 1.50 -4.97 -9.70
CA ILE A 71 1.96 -5.83 -10.80
C ILE A 71 2.58 -5.00 -11.92
N GLU A 72 1.95 -3.88 -12.28
CA GLU A 72 2.45 -2.97 -13.32
C GLU A 72 3.87 -2.48 -13.02
N ILE A 73 4.16 -2.16 -11.75
CA ILE A 73 5.47 -1.63 -11.35
C ILE A 73 6.47 -2.70 -10.91
N ALA A 74 5.99 -3.84 -10.40
CA ALA A 74 6.80 -4.82 -9.67
C ALA A 74 6.15 -6.23 -9.61
N GLY A 75 5.63 -6.77 -10.71
CA GLY A 75 5.02 -8.11 -10.77
C GLY A 75 5.88 -9.25 -10.22
N GLU A 76 7.17 -9.27 -10.56
CA GLU A 76 8.12 -10.29 -10.09
C GLU A 76 8.58 -10.11 -8.63
N PHE A 77 8.11 -9.08 -7.92
CA PHE A 77 8.45 -8.88 -6.52
C PHE A 77 7.88 -10.01 -5.66
N ILE A 78 8.74 -10.62 -4.84
CA ILE A 78 8.38 -11.75 -3.98
C ILE A 78 7.92 -11.22 -2.64
N ASP A 79 6.68 -11.55 -2.26
CA ASP A 79 6.15 -11.22 -0.94
C ASP A 79 6.94 -11.96 0.17
N PRO A 80 7.44 -11.25 1.20
CA PRO A 80 8.26 -11.88 2.24
C PRO A 80 7.48 -12.80 3.19
N VAL A 81 6.13 -12.75 3.19
CA VAL A 81 5.26 -13.56 4.07
C VAL A 81 4.78 -14.82 3.34
N LYS A 82 4.22 -14.68 2.14
CA LYS A 82 3.72 -15.81 1.33
C LYS A 82 4.79 -16.48 0.48
N ASN A 83 5.91 -15.80 0.22
CA ASN A 83 7.01 -16.29 -0.61
C ASN A 83 6.57 -16.70 -2.03
N ILE A 84 5.68 -15.88 -2.62
CA ILE A 84 5.18 -15.97 -3.98
C ILE A 84 5.23 -14.57 -4.61
N THR A 85 5.14 -14.50 -5.93
CA THR A 85 5.16 -13.25 -6.71
C THR A 85 3.87 -12.44 -6.57
N MET A 86 3.89 -11.16 -6.95
CA MET A 86 2.68 -10.33 -6.97
C MET A 86 1.65 -10.86 -7.99
N ASP A 87 2.11 -11.42 -9.11
CA ASP A 87 1.27 -12.10 -10.10
C ASP A 87 0.50 -13.28 -9.48
N GLU A 88 1.20 -14.15 -8.74
CA GLU A 88 0.56 -15.29 -8.05
C GLU A 88 -0.40 -14.83 -6.95
N ILE A 89 -0.11 -13.72 -6.26
CA ILE A 89 -1.03 -13.14 -5.26
C ILE A 89 -2.30 -12.61 -5.92
N TYR A 90 -2.18 -12.02 -7.11
CA TYR A 90 -3.32 -11.54 -7.87
C TYR A 90 -4.22 -12.68 -8.32
N ASP A 91 -3.64 -13.80 -8.77
CA ASP A 91 -4.40 -15.00 -9.13
C ASP A 91 -5.17 -15.59 -7.93
N GLU A 92 -4.67 -15.44 -6.71
CA GLU A 92 -5.35 -15.83 -5.47
C GLU A 92 -6.40 -14.81 -4.96
N CYS A 93 -6.42 -13.59 -5.51
CA CYS A 93 -7.27 -12.51 -5.02
C CYS A 93 -8.74 -12.74 -5.40
N THR A 94 -9.64 -12.62 -4.43
CA THR A 94 -11.09 -12.78 -4.63
C THR A 94 -11.84 -11.46 -4.86
N ASP A 95 -11.12 -10.34 -4.93
CA ASP A 95 -11.73 -9.05 -5.22
C ASP A 95 -12.24 -9.03 -6.66
N THR A 96 -13.50 -8.64 -6.83
CA THR A 96 -14.19 -8.62 -8.13
C THR A 96 -14.32 -7.21 -8.69
N LYS A 97 -13.78 -6.20 -7.99
CA LYS A 97 -13.82 -4.82 -8.43
C LYS A 97 -12.88 -4.61 -9.61
N GLU A 98 -13.39 -3.92 -10.61
CA GLU A 98 -12.64 -3.50 -11.77
C GLU A 98 -11.73 -2.32 -11.41
N VAL A 99 -10.52 -2.32 -11.99
CA VAL A 99 -9.54 -1.24 -11.85
C VAL A 99 -9.22 -0.76 -13.24
N PHE A 100 -9.34 0.55 -13.44
CA PHE A 100 -9.13 1.20 -14.72
C PHE A 100 -8.00 2.21 -14.59
N LEU A 101 -7.26 2.41 -15.69
CA LEU A 101 -6.41 3.58 -15.80
C LEU A 101 -7.30 4.81 -15.79
N TYR A 102 -6.90 5.81 -15.00
CA TYR A 102 -7.58 7.08 -14.99
C TYR A 102 -7.13 7.88 -16.21
N ASP A 103 -8.01 7.99 -17.20
CA ASP A 103 -7.83 8.89 -18.34
C ASP A 103 -8.59 10.19 -18.02
N GLU A 104 -7.88 11.33 -18.01
CA GLU A 104 -8.49 12.66 -17.95
C GLU A 104 -9.12 12.96 -19.32
N GLU A 105 -10.44 12.76 -19.46
CA GLU A 105 -11.22 13.41 -20.52
C GLU A 105 -11.47 14.90 -20.21
#